data_AF-A0A0A2XTA4-F1
#
_entry.id   AF-A0A0A2XTA4-F1
#
_cell.length_a   1.000
_cell.length_b   1.000
_cell.length_c   1.000
_cell.angle_alpha   90.00
_cell.angle_beta   90.00
_cell.angle_gamma   90.00
#
_symmetry.space_group_name_H-M   'P 1'
#
loop_
_entity.id
_entity.type
_entity.pdbx_description
1 polymer ?
#
loop_
_entity_poly.entity_id
_entity_poly.type
_entity_poly.pdbx_seq_one_letter_code
_entity_poly.pdbx_strand_id
1 'polypeptide(L)'
;MTFKTTDQKEQFQNYPKFYITNNILFDCIGMGNPKFDGFNGNKESFGYALLTYFTSYALNIRRNPFCLDRVYSTYCHRELSEYREILEKLNSKEVDEIINEVIQLYEHTQKALENAELEYVYLRRQIRYQERKGINFNLTNKDSYAETLVMLRKACDELNIKEIQIEMDMLNSFTDEAGFYQDTNKPLCLELKIPAKDVFYCSQLIGERKEKSYPVESGEWVILNHAPNGIMTIPVASIKYNETDWNFDNMIDPKKFIEGYSPIVIRQPYRWPENHPTYGIKLPWKRRLGLYLLDREYE
;
A
#
# COMPACT_ATOMS: atom_id res chain seq x y z
N MET A 1 0.52 -24.42 -14.67
CA MET A 1 -0.75 -24.27 -13.93
C MET A 1 -1.19 -22.81 -14.04
N THR A 2 -2.44 -22.57 -14.36
CA THR A 2 -3.03 -21.22 -14.39
C THR A 2 -3.26 -20.75 -12.96
N PHE A 3 -2.86 -19.52 -12.62
CA PHE A 3 -3.11 -18.92 -11.30
C PHE A 3 -4.62 -18.75 -11.11
N LYS A 4 -5.19 -19.43 -10.11
CA LYS A 4 -6.60 -19.33 -9.74
C LYS A 4 -6.71 -18.46 -8.50
N THR A 5 -7.49 -17.38 -8.58
CA THR A 5 -7.75 -16.48 -7.46
C THR A 5 -8.70 -17.12 -6.44
N THR A 6 -8.64 -16.65 -5.20
CA THR A 6 -9.63 -17.00 -4.16
C THR A 6 -10.88 -16.14 -4.36
N ASP A 7 -11.91 -16.70 -4.99
CA ASP A 7 -13.17 -16.00 -5.29
C ASP A 7 -13.96 -15.72 -4.01
N GLN A 8 -14.04 -14.46 -3.59
CA GLN A 8 -14.70 -14.09 -2.34
C GLN A 8 -16.22 -14.35 -2.37
N LYS A 9 -16.87 -14.29 -3.54
CA LYS A 9 -18.31 -14.56 -3.66
C LYS A 9 -18.56 -16.06 -3.46
N GLU A 10 -17.75 -16.91 -4.10
CA GLU A 10 -17.81 -18.37 -3.90
C GLU A 10 -17.61 -18.72 -2.42
N GLN A 11 -16.60 -18.13 -1.77
CA GLN A 11 -16.23 -18.46 -0.39
C GLN A 11 -17.22 -17.90 0.65
N PHE A 12 -17.74 -16.68 0.46
CA PHE A 12 -18.41 -15.93 1.53
C PHE A 12 -19.82 -15.42 1.21
N GLN A 13 -20.44 -15.81 0.09
CA GLN A 13 -21.79 -15.36 -0.27
C GLN A 13 -22.84 -15.53 0.86
N ASN A 14 -22.70 -16.60 1.65
CA ASN A 14 -23.64 -16.95 2.73
C ASN A 14 -23.06 -16.67 4.13
N TYR A 15 -21.85 -16.11 4.22
CA TYR A 15 -21.25 -15.79 5.51
C TYR A 15 -21.89 -14.51 6.07
N PRO A 16 -22.17 -14.44 7.40
CA PRO A 16 -22.70 -13.23 8.00
C PRO A 16 -21.78 -12.04 7.72
N LYS A 17 -22.34 -10.88 7.37
CA LYS A 17 -21.56 -9.67 7.13
C LYS A 17 -21.25 -8.93 8.43
N PHE A 18 -20.10 -8.29 8.49
CA PHE A 18 -19.75 -7.33 9.53
C PHE A 18 -20.33 -5.95 9.20
N TYR A 19 -21.13 -5.40 10.09
CA TYR A 19 -21.70 -4.06 9.94
C TYR A 19 -20.93 -3.10 10.82
N ILE A 20 -20.05 -2.30 10.22
CA ILE A 20 -19.39 -1.20 10.90
C ILE A 20 -20.48 -0.26 11.41
N THR A 21 -20.39 0.19 12.65
CA THR A 21 -21.35 1.04 13.36
C THR A 21 -20.80 2.42 13.66
N ASN A 22 -19.49 2.57 13.88
CA ASN A 22 -18.86 3.87 14.04
C ASN A 22 -18.83 4.65 12.72
N ASN A 23 -19.27 5.92 12.73
CA ASN A 23 -19.37 6.73 11.52
C ASN A 23 -18.00 7.14 10.96
N ILE A 24 -17.05 7.47 11.84
CA ILE A 24 -15.70 7.87 11.43
C ILE A 24 -14.99 6.69 10.79
N LEU A 25 -15.06 5.50 11.41
CA LEU A 25 -14.43 4.30 10.84
C LEU A 25 -15.02 3.93 9.48
N PHE A 26 -16.34 3.98 9.34
CA PHE A 26 -17.01 3.70 8.06
C PHE A 26 -16.52 4.64 6.95
N ASP A 27 -16.41 5.93 7.26
CA ASP A 27 -15.91 6.93 6.30
C ASP A 27 -14.41 6.73 6.01
N CYS A 28 -13.61 6.29 6.99
CA CYS A 28 -12.20 5.98 6.78
C CYS A 28 -11.99 4.77 5.84
N ILE A 29 -12.84 3.75 5.93
CA ILE A 29 -12.79 2.55 5.09
C ILE A 29 -13.30 2.85 3.67
N GLY A 30 -14.45 3.51 3.54
CA GLY A 30 -15.09 3.68 2.24
C GLY A 30 -14.61 4.86 1.42
N MET A 31 -15.49 5.37 0.57
CA MET A 31 -15.20 6.56 -0.25
C MET A 31 -14.95 7.81 0.59
N GLY A 32 -15.39 7.81 1.85
CA GLY A 32 -15.34 8.95 2.74
C GLY A 32 -16.69 9.64 2.92
N ASN A 33 -16.61 10.91 3.30
CA ASN A 33 -17.74 11.82 3.36
C ASN A 33 -17.37 13.13 2.67
N PRO A 34 -18.29 14.09 2.47
CA PRO A 34 -17.98 15.33 1.77
C PRO A 34 -16.85 16.17 2.38
N LYS A 35 -16.42 15.90 3.62
CA LYS A 35 -15.32 16.61 4.31
C LYS A 35 -13.96 15.92 4.16
N PHE A 36 -13.92 14.62 3.87
CA PHE A 36 -12.67 13.91 3.60
C PHE A 36 -12.89 12.59 2.85
N ASP A 37 -11.91 12.23 2.01
CA ASP A 37 -11.90 10.93 1.34
C ASP A 37 -11.43 9.81 2.29
N GLY A 38 -12.01 8.62 2.15
CA GLY A 38 -11.54 7.41 2.83
C GLY A 38 -10.47 6.66 2.02
N PHE A 39 -10.15 5.44 2.46
CA PHE A 39 -9.16 4.56 1.82
C PHE A 39 -9.51 4.23 0.37
N ASN A 40 -10.80 3.98 0.08
CA ASN A 40 -11.28 3.66 -1.27
C ASN A 40 -11.37 4.89 -2.19
N GLY A 41 -11.47 6.09 -1.62
CA GLY A 41 -11.50 7.33 -2.40
C GLY A 41 -10.11 7.78 -2.83
N ASN A 42 -9.18 7.91 -1.88
CA ASN A 42 -7.86 8.46 -2.14
C ASN A 42 -6.82 7.94 -1.12
N LYS A 43 -5.73 7.33 -1.60
CA LYS A 43 -4.65 6.78 -0.75
C LYS A 43 -3.68 7.83 -0.19
N GLU A 44 -4.01 9.11 -0.34
CA GLU A 44 -3.30 10.24 0.27
C GLU A 44 -4.26 11.10 1.12
N SER A 45 -5.38 10.50 1.54
CA SER A 45 -6.44 11.17 2.28
C SER A 45 -6.25 11.16 3.80
N PHE A 46 -6.95 12.08 4.46
CA PHE A 46 -7.05 12.09 5.92
C PHE A 46 -7.70 10.80 6.47
N GLY A 47 -8.74 10.30 5.80
CA GLY A 47 -9.42 9.08 6.22
C GLY A 47 -8.51 7.87 6.19
N TYR A 48 -7.62 7.79 5.19
CA TYR A 48 -6.61 6.74 5.15
C TYR A 48 -5.55 6.89 6.25
N ALA A 49 -5.10 8.11 6.55
CA ALA A 49 -4.17 8.36 7.67
C ALA A 49 -4.77 7.97 9.03
N LEU A 50 -6.07 8.20 9.22
CA LEU A 50 -6.80 7.74 10.40
C LEU A 50 -6.97 6.22 10.41
N LEU A 51 -7.34 5.60 9.28
CA LEU A 51 -7.48 4.14 9.20
C LEU A 51 -6.19 3.41 9.55
N THR A 52 -5.06 3.87 9.00
CA THR A 52 -3.73 3.34 9.31
C THR A 52 -3.37 3.54 10.79
N TYR A 53 -3.72 4.69 11.38
CA TYR A 53 -3.55 4.94 12.81
C TYR A 53 -4.37 3.95 13.64
N PHE A 54 -5.68 3.83 13.42
CA PHE A 54 -6.53 2.91 14.20
C PHE A 54 -6.10 1.46 14.04
N THR A 55 -5.75 1.04 12.81
CA THR A 55 -5.29 -0.34 12.54
C THR A 55 -3.95 -0.65 13.22
N SER A 56 -3.01 0.31 13.20
CA SER A 56 -1.73 0.21 13.91
C SER A 56 -1.92 -0.07 15.40
N TYR A 57 -2.84 0.65 16.05
CA TYR A 57 -3.17 0.46 17.46
C TYR A 57 -3.91 -0.86 17.71
N ALA A 58 -4.96 -1.14 16.94
CA ALA A 58 -5.80 -2.32 17.08
C ALA A 58 -5.02 -3.63 16.93
N LEU A 59 -4.13 -3.70 15.93
CA LEU A 59 -3.42 -4.92 15.55
C LEU A 59 -1.95 -4.90 15.98
N ASN A 60 -1.54 -3.88 16.74
CA ASN A 60 -0.17 -3.67 17.22
C ASN A 60 0.89 -3.71 16.09
N ILE A 61 0.57 -3.13 14.93
CA ILE A 61 1.48 -3.05 13.78
C ILE A 61 2.25 -1.75 13.84
N ARG A 62 3.51 -1.79 14.28
CA ARG A 62 4.32 -0.59 14.48
C ARG A 62 5.36 -0.43 13.38
N ARG A 63 5.22 0.66 12.61
CA ARG A 63 6.28 1.12 11.71
C ARG A 63 7.44 1.72 12.50
N ASN A 64 8.65 1.54 11.99
CA ASN A 64 9.78 2.33 12.43
C ASN A 64 9.49 3.81 12.15
N PRO A 65 9.84 4.75 13.06
CA PRO A 65 9.66 6.19 12.82
C PRO A 65 10.23 6.71 11.50
N PHE A 66 11.23 6.03 10.93
CA PHE A 66 11.85 6.38 9.64
C PHE A 66 11.28 5.64 8.43
N CYS A 67 10.28 4.77 8.65
CA CYS A 67 9.63 3.94 7.64
C CYS A 67 8.10 4.03 7.77
N LEU A 68 7.60 5.24 8.09
CA LEU A 68 6.16 5.49 8.18
C LEU A 68 5.49 5.32 6.81
N ASP A 69 4.21 4.95 6.85
CA ASP A 69 3.39 4.86 5.66
C ASP A 69 3.31 6.20 4.93
N ARG A 70 3.21 6.12 3.60
CA ARG A 70 3.48 7.25 2.73
C ARG A 70 2.39 8.32 2.84
N VAL A 71 1.19 7.94 3.30
CA VAL A 71 0.09 8.86 3.62
C VAL A 71 0.49 9.93 4.64
N TYR A 72 1.35 9.61 5.61
CA TYR A 72 1.80 10.57 6.61
C TYR A 72 2.72 11.64 6.03
N SER A 73 3.49 11.30 5.00
CA SER A 73 4.36 12.26 4.29
C SER A 73 3.59 13.20 3.35
N THR A 74 2.46 12.75 2.81
CA THR A 74 1.65 13.55 1.87
C THR A 74 0.61 14.41 2.59
N TYR A 75 0.06 13.89 3.69
CA TYR A 75 -1.02 14.56 4.41
C TYR A 75 -0.54 15.68 5.34
N CYS A 76 0.69 15.63 5.87
CA CYS A 76 1.20 16.62 6.84
C CYS A 76 1.28 18.07 6.33
N HIS A 77 0.98 18.31 5.04
CA HIS A 77 1.01 19.62 4.40
C HIS A 77 -0.38 20.24 4.17
N ARG A 78 -1.47 19.57 4.58
CA ARG A 78 -2.84 20.10 4.46
C ARG A 78 -3.21 20.96 5.66
N GLU A 79 -4.11 21.93 5.45
CA GLU A 79 -4.59 22.78 6.55
C GLU A 79 -5.45 21.97 7.53
N LEU A 80 -5.02 21.90 8.78
CA LEU A 80 -5.73 21.18 9.85
C LEU A 80 -7.13 21.75 10.15
N SER A 81 -7.38 23.00 9.76
CA SER A 81 -8.66 23.69 9.90
C SER A 81 -9.81 22.94 9.21
N GLU A 82 -9.54 22.27 8.09
CA GLU A 82 -10.51 21.49 7.31
C GLU A 82 -11.05 20.27 8.08
N TYR A 83 -10.23 19.70 8.97
CA TYR A 83 -10.52 18.44 9.67
C TYR A 83 -10.84 18.63 11.15
N ARG A 84 -10.85 19.88 11.61
CA ARG A 84 -11.01 20.25 13.02
C ARG A 84 -12.20 19.58 13.68
N GLU A 85 -13.37 19.59 13.03
CA GLU A 85 -14.58 18.99 13.59
C GLU A 85 -14.44 17.48 13.82
N ILE A 86 -13.71 16.77 12.96
CA ILE A 86 -13.47 15.32 13.11
C ILE A 86 -12.49 15.10 14.24
N LEU A 87 -11.41 15.88 14.28
CA LEU A 87 -10.40 15.81 15.35
C LEU A 87 -11.00 16.11 16.73
N GLU A 88 -11.93 17.06 16.82
CA GLU A 88 -12.64 17.38 18.08
C GLU A 88 -13.56 16.23 18.55
N LYS A 89 -14.07 15.40 17.63
CA LYS A 89 -14.86 14.20 17.98
C LYS A 89 -13.98 13.04 18.45
N LEU A 90 -12.74 12.95 17.99
CA LEU A 90 -11.76 11.91 18.34
C LEU A 90 -11.17 12.08 19.76
N ASN A 91 -12.03 12.11 20.77
CA ASN A 91 -11.62 11.98 22.16
C ASN A 91 -11.23 10.53 22.50
N SER A 92 -10.63 10.29 23.68
CA SER A 92 -10.14 8.96 24.08
C SER A 92 -11.21 7.87 23.99
N LYS A 93 -12.44 8.16 24.40
CA LYS A 93 -13.55 7.19 24.35
C LYS A 93 -13.88 6.82 22.90
N GLU A 94 -14.01 7.82 22.02
CA GLU A 94 -14.29 7.60 20.61
C GLU A 94 -13.18 6.79 19.93
N VAL A 95 -11.92 7.11 20.23
CA VAL A 95 -10.76 6.39 19.70
C VAL A 95 -10.75 4.94 20.17
N ASP A 96 -11.04 4.68 21.45
CA ASP A 96 -11.10 3.32 21.99
C ASP A 96 -12.27 2.51 21.37
N GLU A 97 -13.42 3.14 21.14
CA GLU A 97 -14.56 2.52 20.45
C GLU A 97 -14.20 2.13 19.02
N ILE A 98 -13.54 3.02 18.27
CA ILE A 98 -13.08 2.74 16.91
C ILE A 98 -12.04 1.61 16.89
N ILE A 99 -11.06 1.64 17.79
CA ILE A 99 -10.03 0.59 17.89
C ILE A 99 -10.67 -0.77 18.17
N ASN A 100 -11.62 -0.83 19.11
CA ASN A 100 -12.34 -2.07 19.42
C ASN A 100 -13.14 -2.58 18.22
N GLU A 101 -13.78 -1.70 17.46
CA GLU A 101 -14.51 -2.09 16.25
C GLU A 101 -13.57 -2.59 15.13
N VAL A 102 -12.37 -2.00 14.99
CA VAL A 102 -11.33 -2.51 14.08
C VAL A 102 -10.86 -3.92 14.46
N ILE A 103 -10.67 -4.18 15.76
CA ILE A 103 -10.34 -5.53 16.27
C ILE A 103 -11.45 -6.51 15.88
N GLN A 104 -12.71 -6.16 16.14
CA GLN A 104 -13.86 -7.01 15.82
C GLN A 104 -14.00 -7.28 14.32
N LEU A 105 -13.74 -6.29 13.48
CA LEU A 105 -13.72 -6.45 12.02
C LEU A 105 -12.65 -7.47 11.60
N TYR A 106 -11.42 -7.31 12.09
CA TYR A 106 -10.33 -8.25 11.79
C TYR A 106 -10.66 -9.67 12.29
N GLU A 107 -11.10 -9.82 13.53
CA GLU A 107 -11.49 -11.13 14.09
C GLU A 107 -12.63 -11.78 13.30
N HIS A 108 -13.61 -10.99 12.85
CA HIS A 108 -14.69 -11.47 12.01
C HIS A 108 -14.16 -12.01 10.68
N THR A 109 -13.24 -11.29 10.05
CA THR A 109 -12.57 -11.73 8.81
C THR A 109 -11.74 -12.99 9.03
N GLN A 110 -10.98 -13.07 10.11
CA GLN A 110 -10.17 -14.26 10.41
C GLN A 110 -11.04 -15.50 10.64
N LYS A 111 -12.17 -15.36 11.36
CA LYS A 111 -13.16 -16.45 11.51
C LYS A 111 -13.78 -16.86 10.18
N ALA A 112 -14.05 -15.92 9.28
CA ALA A 112 -14.58 -16.24 7.95
C ALA A 112 -13.59 -17.08 7.13
N LEU A 113 -12.31 -16.69 7.15
CA LEU A 113 -11.23 -17.39 6.46
C LEU A 113 -10.99 -18.79 7.04
N GLU A 114 -11.01 -18.91 8.38
CA GLU A 114 -10.90 -20.20 9.07
C GLU A 114 -12.06 -21.14 8.73
N ASN A 115 -13.31 -20.63 8.74
CA ASN A 115 -14.50 -21.42 8.37
C ASN A 115 -14.49 -21.88 6.90
N ALA A 116 -13.81 -21.13 6.02
CA ALA A 116 -13.59 -21.52 4.63
C ALA A 116 -12.35 -22.42 4.44
N GLU A 117 -11.68 -22.81 5.54
CA GLU A 117 -10.47 -23.62 5.55
C GLU A 117 -9.31 -23.00 4.74
N LEU A 118 -9.25 -21.66 4.69
CA LEU A 118 -8.26 -20.92 3.93
C LEU A 118 -7.05 -20.56 4.79
N GLU A 119 -5.93 -21.25 4.57
CA GLU A 119 -4.62 -20.85 5.12
C GLU A 119 -4.00 -19.69 4.31
N TYR A 120 -4.30 -19.65 3.01
CA TYR A 120 -3.80 -18.66 2.06
C TYR A 120 -4.90 -18.20 1.12
N VAL A 121 -4.82 -16.93 0.70
CA VAL A 121 -5.61 -16.36 -0.38
C VAL A 121 -4.72 -16.07 -1.59
N TYR A 122 -5.27 -16.30 -2.78
CA TYR A 122 -4.57 -16.08 -4.04
C TYR A 122 -5.19 -14.84 -4.69
N LEU A 123 -4.44 -13.74 -4.72
CA LEU A 123 -4.97 -12.45 -5.10
C LEU A 123 -4.13 -11.80 -6.20
N ARG A 124 -4.76 -10.88 -6.92
CA ARG A 124 -4.15 -10.09 -7.97
C ARG A 124 -4.11 -8.62 -7.61
N ARG A 125 -3.12 -7.91 -8.13
CA ARG A 125 -3.10 -6.44 -8.12
C ARG A 125 -2.71 -5.95 -9.50
N GLN A 126 -3.68 -5.33 -10.19
CA GLN A 126 -3.41 -4.69 -11.47
C GLN A 126 -2.56 -3.45 -11.24
N ILE A 127 -1.52 -3.30 -12.05
CA ILE A 127 -0.63 -2.14 -12.02
C ILE A 127 -0.93 -1.30 -13.25
N ARG A 128 -1.52 -0.13 -13.00
CA ARG A 128 -1.84 0.81 -14.07
C ARG A 128 -0.55 1.37 -14.69
N TYR A 129 -0.42 1.21 -16.00
CA TYR A 129 0.56 1.95 -16.77
C TYR A 129 0.07 3.39 -16.97
N GLN A 130 0.99 4.34 -16.90
CA GLN A 130 0.70 5.74 -17.21
C GLN A 130 1.68 6.19 -18.27
N GLU A 131 1.20 6.32 -19.50
CA GLU A 131 1.99 6.85 -20.59
C GLU A 131 2.43 8.29 -20.29
N ARG A 132 3.70 8.58 -20.48
CA ARG A 132 4.19 9.94 -20.32
C ARG A 132 4.02 10.75 -21.59
N LYS A 133 3.44 11.94 -21.42
CA LYS A 133 3.57 13.03 -22.39
C LYS A 133 4.90 13.74 -22.17
N GLY A 134 5.97 13.28 -22.83
CA GLY A 134 7.27 13.98 -22.88
C GLY A 134 8.48 13.06 -22.71
N ILE A 135 9.29 12.97 -23.75
CA ILE A 135 10.50 12.13 -23.84
C ILE A 135 11.69 12.91 -23.28
N ASN A 136 12.29 12.40 -22.22
CA ASN A 136 13.71 12.62 -21.95
C ASN A 136 14.26 11.32 -21.36
N PHE A 137 14.91 10.53 -22.22
CA PHE A 137 15.62 9.28 -21.92
C PHE A 137 16.93 9.56 -21.15
N ASN A 138 16.84 10.28 -20.03
CA ASN A 138 17.89 10.31 -19.03
C ASN A 138 17.39 9.52 -17.83
N LEU A 139 17.98 8.34 -17.63
CA LEU A 139 17.72 7.31 -16.62
C LEU A 139 17.92 7.76 -15.16
N THR A 140 17.87 9.07 -14.90
CA THR A 140 18.16 9.67 -13.59
C THR A 140 16.95 10.30 -12.93
N ASN A 141 15.78 10.29 -13.55
CA ASN A 141 14.53 10.55 -12.83
C ASN A 141 13.33 10.17 -13.69
N LYS A 142 12.53 9.28 -13.10
CA LYS A 142 11.21 8.83 -13.54
C LYS A 142 11.31 7.69 -14.56
N ASP A 143 11.03 6.45 -14.15
CA ASP A 143 10.30 5.44 -14.95
C ASP A 143 8.89 5.31 -14.35
N SER A 144 7.87 4.95 -15.13
CA SER A 144 6.58 4.62 -14.52
C SER A 144 6.76 3.39 -13.63
N TYR A 145 5.97 3.29 -12.55
CA TYR A 145 6.06 2.15 -11.63
C TYR A 145 5.92 0.81 -12.36
N ALA A 146 5.07 0.77 -13.39
CA ALA A 146 4.87 -0.40 -14.22
C ALA A 146 6.12 -0.77 -15.04
N GLU A 147 6.79 0.20 -15.68
CA GLU A 147 8.05 -0.03 -16.41
C GLU A 147 9.15 -0.55 -15.47
N THR A 148 9.25 0.02 -14.26
CA THR A 148 10.23 -0.40 -13.25
C THR A 148 10.05 -1.87 -12.88
N LEU A 149 8.81 -2.31 -12.64
CA LEU A 149 8.52 -3.71 -12.32
C LEU A 149 8.87 -4.66 -13.47
N VAL A 150 8.58 -4.27 -14.72
CA VAL A 150 8.91 -5.10 -15.88
C VAL A 150 10.41 -5.21 -16.09
N MET A 151 11.13 -4.08 -16.04
CA MET A 151 12.59 -4.07 -16.15
C MET A 151 13.24 -4.87 -15.02
N LEU A 152 12.71 -4.77 -13.79
CA LEU A 152 13.22 -5.56 -12.69
C LEU A 152 12.97 -7.06 -12.90
N ARG A 153 11.79 -7.44 -13.38
CA ARG A 153 11.47 -8.83 -13.71
C ARG A 153 12.47 -9.39 -14.72
N LYS A 154 12.75 -8.65 -15.81
CA LYS A 154 13.75 -9.03 -16.82
C LYS A 154 15.15 -9.16 -16.22
N ALA A 155 15.61 -8.15 -15.46
CA ALA A 155 16.93 -8.18 -14.83
C ALA A 155 17.10 -9.34 -13.83
N CYS A 156 16.05 -9.65 -13.05
CA CYS A 156 16.06 -10.77 -12.12
C CYS A 156 16.09 -12.12 -12.84
N ASP A 157 15.38 -12.26 -13.97
CA ASP A 157 15.42 -13.47 -14.77
C ASP A 157 16.81 -13.72 -15.36
N GLU A 158 17.46 -12.68 -15.89
CA GLU A 158 18.83 -12.75 -16.40
C GLU A 158 19.85 -13.13 -15.32
N LEU A 159 19.69 -12.58 -14.11
CA LEU A 159 20.57 -12.84 -12.97
C LEU A 159 20.15 -14.03 -12.10
N ASN A 160 19.11 -14.76 -12.52
CA ASN A 160 18.54 -15.90 -11.80
C ASN A 160 18.11 -15.60 -10.34
N ILE A 161 17.71 -14.35 -10.06
CA ILE A 161 17.16 -13.91 -8.78
C ILE A 161 15.69 -14.30 -8.71
N LYS A 162 15.28 -14.94 -7.60
CA LYS A 162 13.93 -15.51 -7.44
C LYS A 162 12.98 -14.66 -6.62
N GLU A 163 13.51 -13.76 -5.80
CA GLU A 163 12.74 -12.92 -4.90
C GLU A 163 13.24 -11.47 -4.96
N ILE A 164 12.32 -10.54 -4.75
CA ILE A 164 12.59 -9.11 -4.73
C ILE A 164 11.91 -8.49 -3.52
N GLN A 165 12.50 -7.43 -3.00
CA GLN A 165 11.95 -6.64 -1.92
C GLN A 165 11.17 -5.46 -2.49
N ILE A 166 9.97 -5.22 -2.00
CA ILE A 166 9.09 -4.11 -2.41
C ILE A 166 8.57 -3.38 -1.18
N GLU A 167 8.72 -2.06 -1.17
CA GLU A 167 8.08 -1.21 -0.17
C GLU A 167 6.56 -1.10 -0.42
N MET A 168 5.76 -1.36 0.61
CA MET A 168 4.31 -1.21 0.58
C MET A 168 3.79 -0.56 1.88
N ASP A 169 2.72 0.22 1.78
CA ASP A 169 2.05 0.79 2.97
C ASP A 169 1.46 -0.32 3.87
N MET A 170 0.94 0.02 5.05
CA MET A 170 0.35 -0.93 5.98
C MET A 170 -0.88 -1.60 5.37
N LEU A 171 -1.70 -0.83 4.64
CA LEU A 171 -2.91 -1.33 4.01
C LEU A 171 -2.76 -1.29 2.49
N ASN A 172 -2.91 -2.46 1.87
CA ASN A 172 -2.81 -2.61 0.43
C ASN A 172 -4.09 -3.21 -0.14
N SER A 173 -4.52 -2.67 -1.27
CA SER A 173 -5.69 -3.18 -1.98
C SER A 173 -5.26 -4.16 -3.06
N PHE A 174 -5.97 -5.28 -3.10
CA PHE A 174 -5.86 -6.39 -4.04
C PHE A 174 -7.27 -6.79 -4.49
N THR A 175 -7.35 -7.65 -5.50
CA THR A 175 -8.62 -8.16 -6.03
C THR A 175 -8.52 -9.64 -6.42
N ASP A 176 -9.65 -10.32 -6.35
CA ASP A 176 -9.84 -11.67 -6.89
C ASP A 176 -10.42 -11.66 -8.32
N GLU A 177 -10.86 -10.50 -8.82
CA GLU A 177 -11.48 -10.33 -10.14
C GLU A 177 -10.42 -10.06 -11.24
N ALA A 178 -10.58 -10.73 -12.39
CA ALA A 178 -9.76 -10.46 -13.57
C ALA A 178 -10.27 -9.20 -14.31
N GLY A 179 -9.36 -8.36 -14.81
CA GLY A 179 -9.72 -7.18 -15.62
C GLY A 179 -10.10 -5.92 -14.84
N PHE A 180 -10.14 -5.98 -13.51
CA PHE A 180 -10.42 -4.83 -12.67
C PHE A 180 -9.33 -3.74 -12.80
N TYR A 181 -9.66 -2.56 -13.33
CA TYR A 181 -8.70 -1.49 -13.69
C TYR A 181 -7.63 -1.88 -14.74
N GLN A 182 -7.92 -2.84 -15.63
CA GLN A 182 -6.95 -3.24 -16.65
C GLN A 182 -6.64 -2.08 -17.62
N ASP A 183 -5.36 -1.73 -17.73
CA ASP A 183 -4.86 -1.03 -18.91
C ASP A 183 -4.82 -2.05 -20.05
N THR A 184 -5.69 -1.89 -21.04
CA THR A 184 -5.84 -2.82 -22.16
C THR A 184 -4.62 -2.83 -23.08
N ASN A 185 -3.79 -1.79 -23.04
CA ASN A 185 -2.67 -1.63 -23.97
C ASN A 185 -1.35 -2.15 -23.40
N LYS A 186 -1.18 -2.10 -22.08
CA LYS A 186 0.01 -2.61 -21.38
C LYS A 186 -0.37 -3.32 -20.08
N PRO A 187 -0.98 -4.50 -20.15
CA PRO A 187 -1.40 -5.24 -18.96
C PRO A 187 -0.18 -5.64 -18.12
N LEU A 188 -0.23 -5.31 -16.84
CA LEU A 188 0.75 -5.70 -15.82
C LEU A 188 0.01 -5.98 -14.52
N CYS A 189 0.29 -7.12 -13.90
CA CYS A 189 -0.26 -7.45 -12.59
C CYS A 189 0.73 -8.17 -11.69
N LEU A 190 0.45 -8.10 -10.39
CA LEU A 190 1.07 -8.95 -9.38
C LEU A 190 0.08 -10.08 -9.04
N GLU A 191 0.54 -11.33 -9.09
CA GLU A 191 -0.22 -12.51 -8.64
C GLU A 191 0.45 -13.10 -7.39
N LEU A 192 -0.18 -12.92 -6.23
CA LEU A 192 0.42 -13.25 -4.93
C LEU A 192 -0.37 -14.31 -4.18
N LYS A 193 0.36 -15.23 -3.55
CA LYS A 193 -0.13 -16.11 -2.49
C LYS A 193 0.09 -15.39 -1.16
N ILE A 194 -0.99 -15.03 -0.48
CA ILE A 194 -0.97 -14.20 0.73
C ILE A 194 -1.50 -15.02 1.91
N PRO A 195 -0.80 -15.07 3.05
CA PRO A 195 -1.31 -15.73 4.25
C PRO A 195 -2.65 -15.15 4.71
N ALA A 196 -3.60 -15.99 5.12
CA ALA A 196 -4.93 -15.55 5.58
C ALA A 196 -4.86 -14.57 6.76
N LYS A 197 -3.88 -14.76 7.66
CA LYS A 197 -3.61 -13.85 8.79
C LYS A 197 -3.31 -12.41 8.38
N ASP A 198 -2.81 -12.20 7.16
CA ASP A 198 -2.45 -10.88 6.65
C ASP A 198 -3.67 -10.22 5.97
N VAL A 199 -4.83 -10.88 5.88
CA VAL A 199 -6.06 -10.29 5.35
C VAL A 199 -6.75 -9.46 6.42
N PHE A 200 -6.92 -8.15 6.17
CA PHE A 200 -7.67 -7.28 7.07
C PHE A 200 -9.18 -7.47 6.91
N TYR A 201 -9.68 -7.31 5.68
CA TYR A 201 -11.07 -7.54 5.30
C TYR A 201 -11.19 -7.71 3.76
N CYS A 202 -12.33 -8.19 3.30
CA CYS A 202 -12.72 -8.14 1.88
C CYS A 202 -14.16 -7.65 1.72
N SER A 203 -14.48 -7.17 0.53
CA SER A 203 -15.77 -6.53 0.21
C SER A 203 -16.99 -7.40 0.56
N GLN A 204 -16.88 -8.72 0.37
CA GLN A 204 -17.99 -9.66 0.60
C GLN A 204 -18.34 -9.80 2.10
N LEU A 205 -17.38 -9.57 3.00
CA LEU A 205 -17.56 -9.69 4.44
C LEU A 205 -18.09 -8.41 5.10
N ILE A 206 -18.21 -7.30 4.37
CA ILE A 206 -18.67 -6.02 4.94
C ILE A 206 -20.10 -5.73 4.49
N GLY A 207 -20.93 -5.39 5.48
CA GLY A 207 -22.33 -5.04 5.31
C GLY A 207 -22.54 -3.59 4.87
N GLU A 208 -23.55 -3.37 4.05
CA GLU A 208 -24.00 -2.03 3.68
C GLU A 208 -24.77 -1.36 4.82
N ARG A 209 -24.74 -0.03 4.87
CA ARG A 209 -25.61 0.77 5.73
C ARG A 209 -26.79 1.30 4.93
N LYS A 210 -27.95 1.44 5.57
CA LYS A 210 -29.21 1.91 4.93
C LYS A 210 -29.06 3.19 4.09
N GLU A 211 -28.12 4.06 4.44
CA GLU A 211 -27.94 5.40 3.83
C GLU A 211 -26.71 5.50 2.90
N LYS A 212 -25.84 4.48 2.86
CA LYS A 212 -24.63 4.45 2.03
C LYS A 212 -24.41 3.04 1.48
N SER A 213 -24.58 2.89 0.17
CA SER A 213 -24.30 1.64 -0.54
C SER A 213 -22.79 1.46 -0.72
N TYR A 214 -22.32 0.22 -0.55
CA TYR A 214 -20.94 -0.25 -0.79
C TYR A 214 -19.83 0.52 -0.02
N PRO A 215 -19.59 0.21 1.26
CA PRO A 215 -18.44 0.76 1.99
C PRO A 215 -17.11 0.34 1.39
N VAL A 216 -17.06 -0.76 0.65
CA VAL A 216 -15.84 -1.30 0.05
C VAL A 216 -16.15 -1.65 -1.40
N GLU A 217 -15.21 -1.41 -2.30
CA GLU A 217 -15.39 -1.67 -3.72
C GLU A 217 -15.58 -3.18 -3.95
N SER A 218 -16.54 -3.56 -4.80
CA SER A 218 -16.76 -4.98 -5.12
C SER A 218 -15.47 -5.60 -5.63
N GLY A 219 -15.13 -6.80 -5.15
CA GLY A 219 -13.91 -7.48 -5.58
C GLY A 219 -12.66 -7.09 -4.78
N GLU A 220 -12.76 -6.13 -3.84
CA GLU A 220 -11.59 -5.66 -3.08
C GLU A 220 -11.26 -6.54 -1.88
N TRP A 221 -9.96 -6.74 -1.70
CA TRP A 221 -9.31 -7.34 -0.54
C TRP A 221 -8.28 -6.36 0.02
N VAL A 222 -8.34 -6.10 1.33
CA VAL A 222 -7.37 -5.25 2.02
C VAL A 222 -6.41 -6.11 2.82
N ILE A 223 -5.12 -5.95 2.52
CA ILE A 223 -4.03 -6.79 3.01
C ILE A 223 -3.09 -5.95 3.88
N LEU A 224 -2.76 -6.48 5.04
CA LEU A 224 -1.86 -5.94 6.04
C LEU A 224 -0.40 -6.21 5.64
N ASN A 225 0.44 -5.19 5.78
CA ASN A 225 1.88 -5.34 5.78
C ASN A 225 2.41 -5.17 7.21
N HIS A 226 2.76 -6.29 7.86
CA HIS A 226 3.28 -6.31 9.23
C HIS A 226 4.75 -5.88 9.36
N ALA A 227 5.49 -5.69 8.26
CA ALA A 227 6.93 -5.45 8.30
C ALA A 227 7.27 -4.09 8.95
N PRO A 228 8.09 -3.98 10.00
CA PRO A 228 8.36 -2.69 10.66
C PRO A 228 8.97 -1.62 9.73
N ASN A 229 9.64 -2.04 8.67
CA ASN A 229 10.26 -1.18 7.66
C ASN A 229 9.38 -0.96 6.41
N GLY A 230 8.16 -1.51 6.38
CA GLY A 230 7.27 -1.43 5.23
C GLY A 230 7.72 -2.27 4.01
N ILE A 231 8.77 -3.08 4.12
CA ILE A 231 9.32 -3.84 3.00
C ILE A 231 8.81 -5.29 3.04
N MET A 232 8.17 -5.73 1.96
CA MET A 232 7.74 -7.10 1.74
C MET A 232 8.63 -7.79 0.72
N THR A 233 8.86 -9.09 0.90
CA THR A 233 9.54 -9.92 -0.10
C THR A 233 8.48 -10.63 -0.94
N ILE A 234 8.57 -10.53 -2.27
CA ILE A 234 7.68 -11.26 -3.18
C ILE A 234 8.47 -12.08 -4.20
N PRO A 235 7.93 -13.21 -4.69
CA PRO A 235 8.56 -13.96 -5.77
C PRO A 235 8.60 -13.12 -7.03
N VAL A 236 9.74 -13.09 -7.74
CA VAL A 236 9.85 -12.36 -9.02
C VAL A 236 8.83 -12.91 -10.02
N ALA A 237 8.52 -14.21 -9.96
CA ALA A 237 7.52 -14.85 -10.80
C ALA A 237 6.09 -14.33 -10.58
N SER A 238 5.79 -13.56 -9.53
CA SER A 238 4.48 -12.94 -9.33
C SER A 238 4.22 -11.78 -10.28
N ILE A 239 5.25 -11.16 -10.86
CA ILE A 239 5.12 -10.07 -11.81
C ILE A 239 4.71 -10.67 -13.17
N LYS A 240 3.46 -10.46 -13.57
CA LYS A 240 2.91 -10.94 -14.84
C LYS A 240 2.68 -9.80 -15.80
N TYR A 241 3.23 -9.93 -17.00
CA TYR A 241 3.06 -9.00 -18.11
C TYR A 241 3.18 -9.78 -19.41
N ASN A 242 2.73 -9.18 -20.51
CA ASN A 242 2.92 -9.73 -21.85
C ASN A 242 4.15 -9.10 -22.51
N GLU A 243 5.18 -9.88 -22.80
CA GLU A 243 6.46 -9.37 -23.31
C GLU A 243 6.33 -8.54 -24.59
N THR A 244 5.35 -8.83 -25.46
CA THR A 244 5.14 -8.10 -26.72
C THR A 244 4.72 -6.65 -26.50
N ASP A 245 4.11 -6.35 -25.36
CA ASP A 245 3.55 -5.03 -25.06
C ASP A 245 4.61 -4.11 -24.39
N TRP A 246 5.76 -4.68 -24.04
CA TRP A 246 6.83 -4.06 -23.26
C TRP A 246 8.19 -4.20 -23.95
N ASN A 247 8.41 -3.37 -24.98
CA ASN A 247 9.69 -3.29 -25.66
C ASN A 247 10.70 -2.46 -24.83
N PHE A 248 11.76 -3.14 -24.37
CA PHE A 248 12.92 -2.53 -23.70
C PHE A 248 14.21 -3.06 -24.34
N ASP A 249 14.43 -2.78 -25.62
CA ASP A 249 15.60 -3.22 -26.39
C ASP A 249 16.96 -2.76 -25.81
N ASN A 250 16.96 -1.79 -24.90
CA ASN A 250 18.18 -1.23 -24.28
C ASN A 250 18.11 -1.26 -22.75
N MET A 251 17.96 -2.45 -22.15
CA MET A 251 18.09 -2.58 -20.70
C MET A 251 19.51 -2.18 -20.28
N ILE A 252 19.62 -1.28 -19.30
CA ILE A 252 20.89 -1.02 -18.61
C ILE A 252 21.40 -2.34 -18.02
N ASP A 253 22.71 -2.47 -17.83
CA ASP A 253 23.35 -3.53 -17.03
C ASP A 253 22.41 -4.03 -15.90
N PRO A 254 21.91 -5.29 -16.00
CA PRO A 254 20.92 -5.86 -15.08
C PRO A 254 21.33 -5.75 -13.62
N LYS A 255 22.64 -5.90 -13.35
CA LYS A 255 23.19 -5.85 -12.00
C LYS A 255 23.08 -4.44 -11.43
N LYS A 256 23.51 -3.45 -12.21
CA LYS A 256 23.42 -2.03 -11.85
C LYS A 256 21.96 -1.60 -11.69
N PHE A 257 21.05 -2.15 -12.49
CA PHE A 257 19.62 -1.90 -12.35
C PHE A 257 19.13 -2.43 -10.99
N ILE A 258 19.33 -3.72 -10.67
CA ILE A 258 18.87 -4.28 -9.39
C ILE A 258 19.46 -3.54 -8.18
N GLU A 259 20.75 -3.22 -8.21
CA GLU A 259 21.41 -2.46 -7.12
C GLU A 259 20.77 -1.08 -6.89
N GLY A 260 20.23 -0.45 -7.93
CA GLY A 260 19.52 0.83 -7.83
C GLY A 260 18.10 0.73 -7.28
N TYR A 261 17.50 -0.46 -7.30
CA TYR A 261 16.09 -0.71 -6.98
C TYR A 261 15.90 -1.85 -5.97
N SER A 262 16.89 -2.16 -5.12
CA SER A 262 16.78 -3.15 -4.04
C SER A 262 17.03 -2.52 -2.67
N PRO A 263 16.00 -2.45 -1.79
CA PRO A 263 14.61 -2.80 -2.06
C PRO A 263 14.01 -1.90 -3.14
N ILE A 264 12.96 -2.35 -3.83
CA ILE A 264 12.19 -1.47 -4.71
C ILE A 264 11.49 -0.48 -3.80
N VAL A 265 12.11 0.70 -3.67
CA VAL A 265 11.51 1.86 -3.05
C VAL A 265 10.47 2.36 -4.03
N ILE A 266 9.21 1.96 -3.82
CA ILE A 266 8.09 2.60 -4.50
C ILE A 266 7.85 3.94 -3.81
N ARG A 267 8.76 4.91 -4.04
CA ARG A 267 8.42 6.33 -4.19
C ARG A 267 9.61 7.22 -4.52
N GLN A 268 9.28 8.23 -5.33
CA GLN A 268 10.03 9.47 -5.44
C GLN A 268 10.09 10.15 -4.07
N PRO A 269 11.24 10.67 -3.64
CA PRO A 269 11.26 11.66 -2.57
C PRO A 269 10.47 12.87 -3.08
N TYR A 270 9.32 13.17 -2.45
CA TYR A 270 8.85 14.54 -2.52
C TYR A 270 9.95 15.40 -1.90
N ARG A 271 10.40 16.43 -2.64
CA ARG A 271 11.32 17.42 -2.09
C ARG A 271 10.59 18.10 -0.94
N TRP A 272 10.92 17.74 0.29
CA TRP A 272 10.65 18.56 1.45
C TRP A 272 11.20 19.97 1.15
N PRO A 273 10.44 21.06 1.38
CA PRO A 273 11.05 22.36 1.66
C PRO A 273 12.03 22.15 2.82
N GLU A 274 13.23 22.72 2.72
CA GLU A 274 14.46 22.39 3.45
C GLU A 274 14.42 22.51 5.00
N ASN A 275 13.25 22.64 5.63
CA ASN A 275 13.11 23.11 7.01
C ASN A 275 12.32 22.18 7.95
N HIS A 276 12.30 20.85 7.74
CA HIS A 276 11.72 19.92 8.72
C HIS A 276 12.75 18.92 9.27
N PRO A 277 12.90 18.79 10.61
CA PRO A 277 13.96 18.00 11.22
C PRO A 277 13.49 16.57 11.52
N THR A 278 13.31 15.71 10.51
CA THR A 278 13.33 14.24 10.72
C THR A 278 13.70 13.52 9.44
N TYR A 279 14.85 12.84 9.51
CA TYR A 279 15.53 11.93 8.58
C TYR A 279 14.90 11.63 7.21
N GLY A 280 15.50 12.28 6.22
CA GLY A 280 15.44 11.95 4.79
C GLY A 280 16.24 12.95 3.97
N ILE A 281 17.46 13.32 4.40
CA ILE A 281 18.23 14.41 3.77
C ILE A 281 19.70 14.01 3.55
N LYS A 282 20.20 14.20 2.32
CA LYS A 282 21.64 14.42 2.07
C LYS A 282 22.04 15.72 2.76
N LEU A 283 22.79 15.62 3.86
CA LEU A 283 23.31 16.79 4.60
C LEU A 283 24.00 17.80 3.65
N PRO A 284 23.73 19.12 3.74
CA PRO A 284 24.49 20.14 3.03
C PRO A 284 25.98 20.06 3.42
N TRP A 285 26.89 20.37 2.48
CA TRP A 285 28.34 20.20 2.69
C TRP A 285 28.86 20.95 3.93
N LYS A 286 28.30 22.13 4.25
CA LYS A 286 28.66 22.92 5.44
C LYS A 286 28.38 22.18 6.75
N ARG A 287 27.29 21.40 6.82
CA ARG A 287 26.90 20.65 8.02
C ARG A 287 27.67 19.32 8.14
N ARG A 288 28.05 18.71 7.00
CA ARG A 288 29.00 17.58 6.98
C ARG A 288 30.39 18.00 7.45
N LEU A 289 30.84 19.19 7.04
CA LEU A 289 32.10 19.78 7.50
C LEU A 289 32.03 20.11 9.00
N GLY A 290 30.91 20.64 9.47
CA GLY A 290 30.69 20.88 10.91
C GLY A 290 30.78 19.60 11.75
N LEU A 291 30.16 18.50 11.31
CA LEU A 291 30.25 17.20 12.00
C LEU A 291 31.67 16.63 11.95
N TYR A 292 32.36 16.73 10.81
CA TYR A 292 33.76 16.32 10.68
C TYR A 292 34.71 17.10 11.60
N LEU A 293 34.41 18.38 11.85
CA LEU A 293 35.20 19.23 12.75
C LEU A 293 34.86 18.98 14.23
N LEU A 294 33.62 18.64 14.54
CA LEU A 294 33.17 18.33 15.91
C LEU A 294 33.57 16.92 16.37
N ASP A 295 33.66 15.94 15.46
CA ASP A 295 34.18 14.59 15.77
C ASP A 295 35.69 14.58 16.08
N ARG A 296 36.40 15.69 15.82
CA ARG A 296 37.81 15.86 16.19
C ARG A 296 38.03 16.53 17.56
N GLU A 297 36.97 16.88 18.28
CA GLU A 297 37.07 17.37 19.66
C GLU A 297 36.88 16.27 20.72
N TYR A 298 36.76 15.01 20.29
CA TYR A 298 36.73 13.82 21.15
C TYR A 298 37.81 12.77 20.78
N GLU A 299 39.02 13.24 20.45
CA GLU A 299 40.26 12.47 20.56
C GLU A 299 41.25 13.18 21.49
#